data_AF-A0A3R9FS81-F1
#
_entry.id   AF-A0A3R9FS81-F1
#
_cell.length_a   1.000
_cell.length_b   1.000
_cell.length_c   1.000
_cell.angle_alpha   90.00
_cell.angle_beta   90.00
_cell.angle_gamma   90.00
#
_symmetry.space_group_name_H-M   'P 1'
#
loop_
_entity.id
_entity.type
_entity.pdbx_description
1 polymer ?
#
loop_
_entity_poly.entity_id
_entity_poly.type
_entity_poly.pdbx_seq_one_letter_code
_entity_poly.pdbx_strand_id
1 'polypeptide(L)'
;MTGELPAFFRDGNVPAKVVRTAGGGVTAFRLGPDGGWTERPELARELVAGPAAGRLDREEFLTFVERERGRLSGTGPLFDLYARIAAAEEGSPTARALRRTSFILFETQLQQRGDPGADPSLATEGDDPRVRAAVSTAVLSARLEPILRALAADDAALRELRPREADYAWVFVRGTVALARRRYERAWDAGIGFRRPVGRPRVRIHLAPAGALVDDNALSRPFPGGYRSVARRLVPTRVWAAWRYHSPGATAGLSYDGLVWCDDHWAFFPKPYRVLTSG
;
A
#
# COMPACT_ATOMS: atom_id res chain seq x y z
N MET A 1 -7.94 -25.03 30.68
CA MET A 1 -7.41 -25.24 29.31
C MET A 1 -6.98 -23.90 28.74
N THR A 2 -5.70 -23.58 28.76
CA THR A 2 -5.13 -22.40 28.09
C THR A 2 -4.98 -22.70 26.61
N GLY A 3 -6.03 -22.46 25.82
CA GLY A 3 -5.90 -22.50 24.36
C GLY A 3 -4.89 -21.45 23.87
N GLU A 4 -4.28 -21.72 22.73
CA GLU A 4 -3.40 -20.77 22.05
C GLU A 4 -4.21 -19.50 21.70
N LEU A 5 -3.68 -18.34 22.07
CA LEU A 5 -4.24 -17.01 21.76
C LEU A 5 -3.29 -16.32 20.76
N PRO A 6 -3.80 -15.55 19.79
CA PRO A 6 -5.21 -15.20 19.59
C PRO A 6 -6.07 -16.40 19.16
N ALA A 7 -7.32 -16.44 19.63
CA ALA A 7 -8.30 -17.45 19.25
C ALA A 7 -9.42 -16.81 18.43
N PHE A 8 -9.86 -17.48 17.37
CA PHE A 8 -10.79 -16.93 16.40
C PHE A 8 -12.13 -17.67 16.44
N PHE A 9 -13.21 -16.91 16.28
CA PHE A 9 -14.56 -17.42 16.44
C PHE A 9 -15.52 -16.79 15.45
N ARG A 10 -16.61 -17.52 15.20
CA ARG A 10 -17.84 -17.02 14.61
C ARG A 10 -18.85 -16.77 15.75
N ASP A 11 -19.07 -15.50 16.08
CA ASP A 11 -20.14 -15.06 16.98
C ASP A 11 -21.41 -14.79 16.15
N GLY A 12 -22.28 -15.80 16.05
CA GLY A 12 -23.41 -15.78 15.13
C GLY A 12 -22.96 -15.64 13.68
N ASN A 13 -23.21 -14.48 13.06
CA ASN A 13 -22.77 -14.15 11.70
C ASN A 13 -21.67 -13.07 11.67
N VAL A 14 -20.99 -12.84 12.79
CA VAL A 14 -19.94 -11.82 12.87
C VAL A 14 -18.61 -12.45 13.31
N PRO A 15 -17.48 -12.09 12.67
CA PRO A 15 -16.16 -12.51 13.13
C PRO A 15 -15.86 -11.94 14.51
N ALA A 16 -15.33 -12.80 15.40
CA ALA A 16 -14.83 -12.40 16.70
C ALA A 16 -13.44 -13.01 16.94
N LYS A 17 -12.60 -12.29 17.69
CA LYS A 17 -11.29 -12.78 18.14
C LYS A 17 -11.11 -12.51 19.63
N VAL A 18 -10.44 -13.43 20.31
CA VAL A 18 -10.03 -13.29 21.71
C VAL A 18 -8.52 -13.11 21.76
N VAL A 19 -8.06 -12.11 22.49
CA VAL A 19 -6.64 -11.77 22.63
C VAL A 19 -6.25 -11.60 24.10
N ARG A 20 -4.95 -11.68 24.41
CA ARG A 20 -4.43 -11.36 25.74
C ARG A 20 -4.40 -9.85 25.95
N THR A 21 -4.74 -9.41 27.16
CA THR A 21 -4.56 -8.02 27.58
C THR A 21 -3.19 -7.82 28.25
N ALA A 22 -2.70 -6.59 28.30
CA ALA A 22 -1.42 -6.26 28.95
C ALA A 22 -1.39 -6.64 30.45
N GLY A 23 -2.55 -6.67 31.11
CA GLY A 23 -2.68 -7.09 32.51
C GLY A 23 -2.75 -8.61 32.73
N GLY A 24 -2.48 -9.43 31.70
CA GLY A 24 -2.51 -10.90 31.80
C GLY A 24 -3.91 -11.52 31.72
N GLY A 25 -4.95 -10.71 31.48
CA GLY A 25 -6.31 -11.17 31.22
C GLY A 25 -6.55 -11.49 29.75
N VAL A 26 -7.82 -11.69 29.39
CA VAL A 26 -8.28 -11.81 28.01
C VAL A 26 -9.39 -10.81 27.74
N THR A 27 -9.46 -10.32 26.51
CA THR A 27 -10.59 -9.54 26.01
C THR A 27 -11.00 -10.08 24.64
N ALA A 28 -12.25 -9.84 24.24
CA ALA A 28 -12.74 -10.23 22.93
C ALA A 28 -13.05 -8.99 22.10
N PHE A 29 -12.85 -9.13 20.81
CA PHE A 29 -13.19 -8.13 19.81
C PHE A 29 -14.14 -8.74 18.81
N ARG A 30 -15.18 -8.00 18.45
CA ARG A 30 -16.14 -8.36 17.42
C ARG A 30 -16.04 -7.35 16.28
N LEU A 31 -16.14 -7.82 15.04
CA LEU A 31 -16.09 -6.95 13.87
C LEU A 31 -17.30 -6.01 13.86
N GLY A 32 -17.05 -4.71 13.79
CA GLY A 32 -18.05 -3.67 13.71
C GLY A 32 -18.60 -3.45 12.29
N PRO A 33 -19.72 -2.72 12.16
CA PRO A 33 -20.32 -2.40 10.85
C PRO A 33 -19.48 -1.46 9.99
N ASP A 34 -18.48 -0.80 10.56
CA ASP A 34 -17.49 0.04 9.88
C ASP A 34 -16.23 -0.73 9.47
N GLY A 35 -16.16 -2.02 9.79
CA GLY A 35 -14.99 -2.88 9.58
C GLY A 35 -13.92 -2.81 10.68
N GLY A 36 -14.10 -1.94 11.68
CA GLY A 36 -13.24 -1.84 12.86
C GLY A 36 -13.50 -2.96 13.88
N TRP A 37 -12.71 -3.00 14.95
CA TRP A 37 -12.90 -3.95 16.05
C TRP A 37 -13.61 -3.27 17.21
N THR A 38 -14.73 -3.82 17.65
CA THR A 38 -15.42 -3.37 18.86
C THR A 38 -15.07 -4.31 20.01
N GLU A 39 -14.52 -3.75 21.09
CA GLU A 39 -14.22 -4.52 22.30
C GLU A 39 -15.50 -5.00 22.98
N ARG A 40 -15.53 -6.28 23.37
CA ARG A 40 -16.65 -7.00 24.00
C ARG A 40 -16.10 -7.92 25.10
N PRO A 41 -15.62 -7.39 26.22
CA PRO A 41 -14.92 -8.19 27.24
C PRO A 41 -15.78 -9.31 27.85
N GLU A 42 -17.11 -9.13 27.90
CA GLU A 42 -18.06 -10.15 28.35
C GLU A 42 -18.09 -11.38 27.42
N LEU A 43 -17.90 -11.17 26.12
CA LEU A 43 -17.87 -12.22 25.10
C LEU A 43 -16.62 -13.11 25.25
N ALA A 44 -15.53 -12.59 25.83
CA ALA A 44 -14.29 -13.33 26.01
C ALA A 44 -14.49 -14.58 26.88
N ARG A 45 -15.25 -14.47 27.97
CA ARG A 45 -15.53 -15.61 28.86
C ARG A 45 -16.41 -16.64 28.19
N GLU A 46 -17.44 -16.18 27.48
CA GLU A 46 -18.37 -17.05 26.76
C GLU A 46 -17.66 -17.85 25.66
N LEU A 47 -16.84 -17.19 24.82
CA LEU A 47 -16.14 -17.85 23.73
C LEU A 47 -15.02 -18.80 24.21
N VAL A 48 -14.36 -18.47 25.32
CA VAL A 48 -13.28 -19.32 25.87
C VAL A 48 -13.83 -20.52 26.64
N ALA A 49 -14.96 -20.36 27.33
CA ALA A 49 -15.58 -21.43 28.11
C ALA A 49 -16.61 -22.25 27.31
N GLY A 50 -17.09 -21.71 26.19
CA GLY A 50 -18.09 -22.34 25.34
C GLY A 50 -17.56 -23.56 24.57
N PRO A 51 -18.47 -24.36 23.98
CA PRO A 51 -18.10 -25.48 23.13
C PRO A 51 -17.25 -25.00 21.95
N ALA A 52 -16.37 -25.86 21.42
CA ALA A 52 -15.54 -25.55 20.26
C ALA A 52 -16.35 -25.22 18.97
N ALA A 53 -17.67 -25.42 19.00
CA ALA A 53 -18.58 -25.02 17.94
C ALA A 53 -18.47 -23.50 17.68
N GLY A 54 -18.05 -23.15 16.46
CA GLY A 54 -17.84 -21.76 16.06
C GLY A 54 -16.39 -21.27 16.20
N ARG A 55 -15.48 -22.05 16.79
CA ARG A 55 -14.04 -21.76 16.69
C ARG A 55 -13.60 -21.91 15.25
N LEU A 56 -12.85 -20.94 14.75
CA LEU A 56 -12.30 -20.91 13.41
C LEU A 56 -10.79 -21.10 13.50
N ASP A 57 -10.22 -21.75 12.49
CA ASP A 57 -8.80 -21.55 12.25
C ASP A 57 -8.53 -20.11 11.74
N ARG A 58 -7.25 -19.76 11.64
CA ARG A 58 -6.86 -18.42 11.20
C ARG A 58 -7.28 -18.13 9.75
N GLU A 59 -7.18 -19.09 8.83
CA GLU A 59 -7.49 -18.87 7.41
C GLU A 59 -9.01 -18.73 7.18
N GLU A 60 -9.81 -19.52 7.88
CA GLU A 60 -11.26 -19.42 7.93
C GLU A 60 -11.70 -18.07 8.50
N PHE A 61 -11.08 -17.62 9.60
CA PHE A 61 -11.35 -16.32 10.20
C PHE A 61 -11.01 -15.17 9.26
N LEU A 62 -9.84 -15.19 8.63
CA LEU A 62 -9.43 -14.17 7.65
C LEU A 62 -10.42 -14.11 6.48
N THR A 63 -10.77 -15.27 5.92
CA THR A 63 -11.77 -15.34 4.83
C THR A 63 -13.11 -14.77 5.27
N PHE A 64 -13.52 -15.03 6.51
CA PHE A 64 -14.76 -14.52 7.05
C PHE A 64 -14.73 -12.99 7.26
N VAL A 65 -13.67 -12.46 7.87
CA VAL A 65 -13.47 -11.00 8.03
C VAL A 65 -13.49 -10.29 6.69
N GLU A 66 -12.77 -10.83 5.71
CA GLU A 66 -12.69 -10.23 4.37
C GLU A 66 -14.04 -10.28 3.64
N ARG A 67 -14.82 -11.35 3.80
CA ARG A 67 -16.18 -11.40 3.27
C ARG A 67 -17.08 -10.33 3.87
N GLU A 68 -16.99 -10.11 5.18
CA GLU A 68 -17.80 -9.08 5.86
C GLU A 68 -17.31 -7.67 5.51
N ARG A 69 -16.00 -7.43 5.48
CA ARG A 69 -15.43 -6.13 5.06
C ARG A 69 -15.61 -5.84 3.57
N GLY A 70 -15.65 -6.85 2.72
CA GLY A 70 -15.93 -6.71 1.28
C GLY A 70 -17.35 -6.22 0.99
N ARG A 71 -18.27 -6.26 1.97
CA ARG A 71 -19.60 -5.64 1.89
C ARG A 71 -19.57 -4.15 2.22
N LEU A 72 -18.48 -3.64 2.78
CA LEU A 72 -18.31 -2.22 3.04
C LEU A 72 -18.12 -1.49 1.73
N SER A 73 -18.79 -0.34 1.61
CA SER A 73 -18.61 0.56 0.47
C SER A 73 -17.70 1.72 0.85
N GLY A 74 -16.89 2.16 -0.10
CA GLY A 74 -15.98 3.29 0.10
C GLY A 74 -15.12 3.56 -1.13
N THR A 75 -14.18 4.48 -0.99
CA THR A 75 -13.25 4.84 -2.07
C THR A 75 -11.82 4.74 -1.58
N GLY A 76 -10.92 4.38 -2.49
CA GLY A 76 -9.49 4.34 -2.23
C GLY A 76 -8.89 2.92 -2.30
N PRO A 77 -7.58 2.80 -2.02
CA PRO A 77 -6.76 1.65 -2.37
C PRO A 77 -7.15 0.34 -1.66
N LEU A 78 -7.69 0.44 -0.45
CA LEU A 78 -8.21 -0.71 0.28
C LEU A 78 -9.48 -1.27 -0.39
N PHE A 79 -10.37 -0.39 -0.85
CA PHE A 79 -11.58 -0.80 -1.58
C PHE A 79 -11.25 -1.31 -2.99
N ASP A 80 -10.24 -0.73 -3.64
CA ASP A 80 -9.69 -1.27 -4.89
C ASP A 80 -9.10 -2.67 -4.69
N LEU A 81 -8.50 -2.94 -3.52
CA LEU A 81 -8.00 -4.26 -3.17
C LEU A 81 -9.13 -5.26 -2.92
N TYR A 82 -10.21 -4.87 -2.24
CA TYR A 82 -11.42 -5.69 -2.12
C TYR A 82 -12.04 -6.01 -3.48
N ALA A 83 -12.11 -5.04 -4.40
CA ALA A 83 -12.58 -5.28 -5.75
C ALA A 83 -11.71 -6.31 -6.51
N ARG A 84 -10.38 -6.28 -6.31
CA ARG A 84 -9.46 -7.27 -6.88
C ARG A 84 -9.60 -8.65 -6.24
N ILE A 85 -9.86 -8.71 -4.92
CA ILE A 85 -10.15 -9.96 -4.21
C ILE A 85 -11.43 -10.59 -4.76
N ALA A 86 -12.48 -9.78 -4.94
CA ALA A 86 -13.76 -10.24 -5.49
C ALA A 86 -13.65 -10.71 -6.96
N ALA A 87 -12.74 -10.11 -7.73
CA ALA A 87 -12.46 -10.51 -9.11
C ALA A 87 -11.51 -11.70 -9.25
N ALA A 88 -10.82 -12.11 -8.17
CA ALA A 88 -9.93 -13.27 -8.20
C ALA A 88 -10.74 -14.56 -8.06
N GLU A 89 -10.28 -15.63 -8.72
CA GLU A 89 -10.89 -16.95 -8.59
C GLU A 89 -10.85 -17.41 -7.12
N GLU A 90 -12.01 -17.80 -6.60
CA GLU A 90 -12.16 -18.21 -5.21
C GLU A 90 -11.29 -19.43 -4.90
N GLY A 91 -10.57 -19.39 -3.76
CA GLY A 91 -9.63 -20.45 -3.38
C GLY A 91 -8.26 -20.39 -4.10
N SER A 92 -8.11 -19.55 -5.13
CA SER A 92 -6.81 -19.41 -5.81
C SER A 92 -5.72 -18.89 -4.86
N PRO A 93 -4.43 -19.26 -5.09
CA PRO A 93 -3.30 -18.69 -4.35
C PRO A 93 -3.29 -17.14 -4.38
N THR A 94 -3.71 -16.55 -5.51
CA THR A 94 -3.84 -15.10 -5.69
C THR A 94 -4.90 -14.52 -4.76
N ALA A 95 -6.10 -15.10 -4.70
CA ALA A 95 -7.16 -14.63 -3.82
C ALA A 95 -6.73 -14.71 -2.34
N ARG A 96 -6.06 -15.80 -1.94
CA ARG A 96 -5.52 -15.96 -0.58
C ARG A 96 -4.45 -14.91 -0.24
N ALA A 97 -3.51 -14.66 -1.15
CA ALA A 97 -2.47 -13.65 -0.96
C ALA A 97 -3.05 -12.23 -0.87
N LEU A 98 -4.05 -11.91 -1.70
CA LEU A 98 -4.73 -10.61 -1.67
C LEU A 98 -5.54 -10.43 -0.38
N ARG A 99 -6.29 -11.44 0.07
CA ARG A 99 -7.03 -11.43 1.36
C ARG A 99 -6.10 -11.26 2.57
N ARG A 100 -4.94 -11.92 2.56
CA ARG A 100 -3.93 -11.73 3.61
C ARG A 100 -3.36 -10.32 3.57
N THR A 101 -3.12 -9.79 2.37
CA THR A 101 -2.61 -8.43 2.17
C THR A 101 -3.61 -7.37 2.65
N SER A 102 -4.88 -7.47 2.27
CA SER A 102 -5.94 -6.54 2.70
C SER A 102 -6.11 -6.56 4.21
N PHE A 103 -6.11 -7.76 4.80
CA PHE A 103 -6.21 -7.91 6.24
C PHE A 103 -5.03 -7.23 6.97
N ILE A 104 -3.78 -7.48 6.54
CA ILE A 104 -2.58 -6.83 7.13
C ILE A 104 -2.66 -5.31 6.98
N LEU A 105 -3.05 -4.80 5.82
CA LEU A 105 -3.21 -3.36 5.58
C LEU A 105 -4.25 -2.74 6.50
N PHE A 106 -5.38 -3.42 6.70
CA PHE A 106 -6.44 -2.95 7.58
C PHE A 106 -5.98 -2.94 9.04
N GLU A 107 -5.38 -4.02 9.53
CA GLU A 107 -4.83 -4.07 10.90
C GLU A 107 -3.75 -3.00 11.10
N THR A 108 -2.90 -2.74 10.10
CA THR A 108 -1.90 -1.67 10.17
C THR A 108 -2.56 -0.28 10.29
N GLN A 109 -3.63 -0.02 9.53
CA GLN A 109 -4.38 1.23 9.65
C GLN A 109 -5.06 1.37 11.01
N LEU A 110 -5.59 0.27 11.55
CA LEU A 110 -6.17 0.23 12.89
C LEU A 110 -5.10 0.53 13.97
N GLN A 111 -3.92 -0.08 13.88
CA GLN A 111 -2.79 0.22 14.79
C GLN A 111 -2.39 1.69 14.74
N GLN A 112 -2.29 2.28 13.54
CA GLN A 112 -1.94 3.70 13.38
C GLN A 112 -2.98 4.63 13.99
N ARG A 113 -4.24 4.20 14.08
CA ARG A 113 -5.34 4.93 14.74
C ARG A 113 -5.43 4.65 16.24
N GLY A 114 -4.57 3.78 16.77
CA GLY A 114 -4.59 3.36 18.17
C GLY A 114 -5.77 2.45 18.51
N ASP A 115 -6.31 1.72 17.54
CA ASP A 115 -7.42 0.78 17.79
C ASP A 115 -6.92 -0.36 18.71
N PRO A 116 -7.55 -0.56 19.88
CA PRO A 116 -7.10 -1.53 20.88
C PRO A 116 -7.28 -2.99 20.43
N GLY A 117 -8.10 -3.24 19.41
CA GLY A 117 -8.32 -4.56 18.83
C GLY A 117 -7.34 -4.92 17.72
N ALA A 118 -6.46 -4.01 17.30
CA ALA A 118 -5.51 -4.31 16.24
C ALA A 118 -4.46 -5.32 16.72
N ASP A 119 -4.24 -6.39 15.95
CA ASP A 119 -3.33 -7.48 16.37
C ASP A 119 -1.87 -7.19 15.95
N PRO A 120 -0.95 -6.92 16.90
CA PRO A 120 0.45 -6.59 16.60
C PRO A 120 1.26 -7.80 16.12
N SER A 121 0.82 -9.04 16.40
CA SER A 121 1.53 -10.26 16.04
C SER A 121 1.39 -10.64 14.55
N LEU A 122 0.58 -9.88 13.80
CA LEU A 122 0.30 -10.16 12.38
C LEU A 122 1.20 -9.36 11.43
N ALA A 123 1.92 -8.36 11.95
CA ALA A 123 2.99 -7.68 11.23
C ALA A 123 4.19 -8.61 10.99
N THR A 124 4.39 -9.62 11.85
CA THR A 124 5.56 -10.52 11.82
C THR A 124 5.39 -11.73 10.90
N GLU A 125 4.17 -12.11 10.52
CA GLU A 125 3.91 -13.26 9.61
C GLU A 125 4.10 -12.93 8.11
N GLY A 126 4.45 -11.69 7.78
CA GLY A 126 4.73 -11.23 6.41
C GLY A 126 6.02 -11.77 5.80
N ASP A 127 6.59 -12.88 6.28
CA ASP A 127 7.94 -13.27 5.89
C ASP A 127 8.07 -13.79 4.45
N ASP A 128 6.98 -14.02 3.71
CA ASP A 128 7.05 -14.16 2.25
C ASP A 128 7.44 -12.79 1.63
N PRO A 129 8.63 -12.68 1.00
CA PRO A 129 9.07 -11.43 0.37
C PRO A 129 8.09 -10.87 -0.66
N ARG A 130 7.30 -11.73 -1.32
CA ARG A 130 6.28 -11.33 -2.30
C ARG A 130 5.07 -10.69 -1.63
N VAL A 131 4.63 -11.26 -0.51
CA VAL A 131 3.53 -10.68 0.29
C VAL A 131 3.98 -9.36 0.91
N ARG A 132 5.19 -9.29 1.48
CA ARG A 132 5.80 -8.04 1.96
C ARG A 132 5.85 -6.97 0.86
N ALA A 133 6.34 -7.31 -0.33
CA ALA A 133 6.40 -6.38 -1.45
C ALA A 133 5.01 -5.91 -1.92
N ALA A 134 4.01 -6.81 -1.95
CA ALA A 134 2.64 -6.46 -2.31
C ALA A 134 1.99 -5.54 -1.26
N VAL A 135 2.16 -5.84 0.03
CA VAL A 135 1.71 -5.00 1.15
C VAL A 135 2.38 -3.62 1.07
N SER A 136 3.71 -3.56 0.96
CA SER A 136 4.43 -2.29 0.82
C SER A 136 3.95 -1.50 -0.39
N THR A 137 3.72 -2.15 -1.52
CA THR A 137 3.19 -1.51 -2.73
C THR A 137 1.80 -0.92 -2.49
N ALA A 138 0.90 -1.66 -1.85
CA ALA A 138 -0.45 -1.19 -1.56
C ALA A 138 -0.45 -0.02 -0.56
N VAL A 139 0.34 -0.10 0.53
CA VAL A 139 0.53 1.01 1.48
C VAL A 139 1.05 2.25 0.75
N LEU A 140 2.09 2.10 -0.08
CA LEU A 140 2.69 3.22 -0.80
C LEU A 140 1.72 3.83 -1.80
N SER A 141 0.95 3.01 -2.52
CA SER A 141 -0.09 3.49 -3.42
C SER A 141 -1.16 4.29 -2.66
N ALA A 142 -1.52 3.84 -1.45
CA ALA A 142 -2.47 4.53 -0.59
C ALA A 142 -1.99 5.89 -0.10
N ARG A 143 -0.72 5.98 0.26
CA ARG A 143 -0.10 7.24 0.67
C ARG A 143 0.10 8.19 -0.51
N LEU A 144 0.32 7.66 -1.71
CA LEU A 144 0.58 8.45 -2.90
C LEU A 144 -0.69 9.05 -3.52
N GLU A 145 -1.83 8.38 -3.45
CA GLU A 145 -3.05 8.87 -4.11
C GLU A 145 -3.49 10.28 -3.66
N PRO A 146 -3.54 10.63 -2.35
CA PRO A 146 -3.88 11.98 -1.93
C PRO A 146 -2.91 13.04 -2.47
N ILE A 147 -1.61 12.71 -2.54
CA ILE A 147 -0.56 13.58 -3.10
C ILE A 147 -0.82 13.83 -4.58
N LEU A 148 -1.15 12.79 -5.35
CA LEU A 148 -1.45 12.93 -6.78
C LEU A 148 -2.73 13.71 -7.05
N ARG A 149 -3.73 13.62 -6.16
CA ARG A 149 -4.94 14.46 -6.23
C ARG A 149 -4.62 15.92 -5.91
N ALA A 150 -3.83 16.19 -4.87
CA ALA A 150 -3.38 17.54 -4.54
C ALA A 150 -2.54 18.15 -5.68
N LEU A 151 -1.65 17.37 -6.28
CA LEU A 151 -0.83 17.78 -7.42
C LEU A 151 -1.66 18.17 -8.65
N ALA A 152 -2.81 17.51 -8.85
CA ALA A 152 -3.74 17.87 -9.92
C ALA A 152 -4.42 19.23 -9.68
N ALA A 153 -4.48 19.70 -8.43
CA ALA A 153 -5.21 20.90 -8.03
C ALA A 153 -4.31 22.11 -7.73
N ASP A 154 -3.09 21.91 -7.21
CA ASP A 154 -2.30 22.98 -6.57
C ASP A 154 -0.81 22.94 -6.98
N ASP A 155 -0.19 24.12 -7.14
CA ASP A 155 1.25 24.32 -7.34
C ASP A 155 2.06 24.16 -6.05
N ALA A 156 1.47 24.42 -4.88
CA ALA A 156 2.13 24.18 -3.60
C ALA A 156 2.49 22.70 -3.44
N ALA A 157 1.56 21.79 -3.76
CA ALA A 157 1.79 20.34 -3.73
C ALA A 157 2.96 19.90 -4.63
N LEU A 158 3.19 20.56 -5.77
CA LEU A 158 4.36 20.26 -6.61
C LEU A 158 5.66 20.68 -5.95
N ARG A 159 5.69 21.83 -5.27
CA ARG A 159 6.88 22.35 -4.60
C ARG A 159 7.32 21.47 -3.42
N GLU A 160 6.37 20.88 -2.70
CA GLU A 160 6.64 19.94 -1.61
C GLU A 160 7.34 18.65 -2.07
N LEU A 161 7.23 18.32 -3.36
CA LEU A 161 7.86 17.15 -3.97
C LEU A 161 9.27 17.43 -4.49
N ARG A 162 9.80 18.65 -4.34
CA ARG A 162 11.18 18.96 -4.71
C ARG A 162 12.13 18.11 -3.86
N PRO A 163 13.06 17.35 -4.47
CA PRO A 163 14.02 16.53 -3.74
C PRO A 163 14.83 17.34 -2.73
N ARG A 164 15.05 16.75 -1.55
CA ARG A 164 15.99 17.20 -0.53
C ARG A 164 17.40 16.76 -0.91
N GLU A 165 18.40 17.41 -0.30
CA GLU A 165 19.81 17.08 -0.55
C GLU A 165 20.14 15.60 -0.30
N ALA A 166 19.62 15.02 0.78
CA ALA A 166 19.86 13.62 1.14
C ALA A 166 19.23 12.62 0.14
N ASP A 167 18.11 12.98 -0.49
CA ASP A 167 17.34 12.07 -1.34
C ASP A 167 18.16 11.59 -2.53
N TYR A 168 19.04 12.42 -3.07
CA TYR A 168 19.89 12.04 -4.20
C TYR A 168 20.78 10.82 -3.87
N ALA A 169 21.30 10.73 -2.65
CA ALA A 169 22.10 9.60 -2.21
C ALA A 169 21.25 8.35 -1.91
N TRP A 170 19.96 8.54 -1.58
CA TRP A 170 19.02 7.45 -1.37
C TRP A 170 18.50 6.86 -2.68
N VAL A 171 18.36 7.68 -3.72
CA VAL A 171 17.70 7.33 -4.98
C VAL A 171 18.69 6.88 -6.05
N PHE A 172 19.88 7.45 -6.10
CA PHE A 172 20.89 7.17 -7.12
C PHE A 172 22.09 6.42 -6.55
N VAL A 173 22.66 5.50 -7.34
CA VAL A 173 23.91 4.83 -6.96
C VAL A 173 25.03 5.87 -6.82
N ARG A 174 26.04 5.59 -5.97
CA ARG A 174 27.11 6.53 -5.59
C ARG A 174 27.72 7.31 -6.78
N GLY A 175 28.01 6.63 -7.89
CA GLY A 175 28.61 7.25 -9.09
C GLY A 175 27.70 8.20 -9.87
N THR A 176 26.39 8.23 -9.56
CA THR A 176 25.38 9.05 -10.26
C THR A 176 24.89 10.24 -9.44
N VAL A 177 25.07 10.23 -8.10
CA VAL A 177 24.53 11.23 -7.16
C VAL A 177 24.85 12.67 -7.58
N ALA A 178 26.13 12.99 -7.80
CA ALA A 178 26.55 14.36 -8.12
C ALA A 178 26.01 14.86 -9.48
N LEU A 179 25.91 13.95 -10.46
CA LEU A 179 25.32 14.25 -11.78
C LEU A 179 23.82 14.50 -11.66
N ALA A 180 23.11 13.61 -10.95
CA ALA A 180 21.68 13.71 -10.74
C ALA A 180 21.32 15.02 -10.01
N ARG A 181 21.99 15.31 -8.89
CA ARG A 181 21.78 16.55 -8.12
C ARG A 181 21.90 17.78 -8.99
N ARG A 182 23.04 17.96 -9.65
CA ARG A 182 23.28 19.14 -10.49
C ARG A 182 22.21 19.33 -11.57
N ARG A 183 21.77 18.25 -12.22
CA ARG A 183 20.82 18.34 -13.34
C ARG A 183 19.38 18.52 -12.87
N TYR A 184 18.98 17.86 -11.79
CA TYR A 184 17.64 18.02 -11.23
C TYR A 184 17.46 19.37 -10.54
N GLU A 185 18.43 19.87 -9.79
CA GLU A 185 18.34 21.23 -9.22
C GLU A 185 18.12 22.26 -10.32
N ARG A 186 18.91 22.19 -11.40
CA ARG A 186 18.72 23.05 -12.57
C ARG A 186 17.33 22.90 -13.19
N ALA A 187 16.83 21.69 -13.32
CA ALA A 187 15.50 21.44 -13.89
C ALA A 187 14.38 21.99 -12.99
N TRP A 188 14.55 21.91 -11.67
CA TRP A 188 13.63 22.49 -10.70
C TRP A 188 13.66 24.02 -10.72
N ASP A 189 14.83 24.62 -10.79
CA ASP A 189 14.99 26.07 -10.88
C ASP A 189 14.43 26.64 -12.19
N ALA A 190 14.53 25.89 -13.29
CA ALA A 190 13.94 26.25 -14.58
C ALA A 190 12.44 25.95 -14.69
N GLY A 191 11.88 25.18 -13.75
CA GLY A 191 10.52 24.65 -13.80
C GLY A 191 10.41 23.32 -14.54
N ILE A 192 9.93 22.29 -13.83
CA ILE A 192 9.87 20.89 -14.31
C ILE A 192 8.75 20.59 -15.33
N GLY A 193 8.02 21.60 -15.81
CA GLY A 193 7.04 21.45 -16.89
C GLY A 193 5.86 20.51 -16.60
N PHE A 194 5.45 20.40 -15.34
CA PHE A 194 4.28 19.60 -14.95
C PHE A 194 2.99 20.24 -15.47
N ARG A 195 2.13 19.46 -16.14
CA ARG A 195 0.84 19.95 -16.67
C ARG A 195 -0.32 19.40 -15.85
N ARG A 196 -1.21 20.27 -15.37
CA ARG A 196 -2.39 19.81 -14.64
C ARG A 196 -3.39 19.15 -15.58
N PRO A 197 -4.02 18.03 -15.15
CA PRO A 197 -5.19 17.51 -15.83
C PRO A 197 -6.37 18.48 -15.68
N VAL A 198 -7.28 18.48 -16.65
CA VAL A 198 -8.49 19.30 -16.61
C VAL A 198 -9.64 18.52 -15.99
N GLY A 199 -10.46 19.18 -15.16
CA GLY A 199 -11.65 18.59 -14.56
C GLY A 199 -11.35 17.71 -13.34
N ARG A 200 -12.12 16.62 -13.17
CA ARG A 200 -11.96 15.66 -12.06
C ARG A 200 -11.36 14.36 -12.58
N PRO A 201 -10.02 14.26 -12.70
CA PRO A 201 -9.39 13.09 -13.28
C PRO A 201 -9.48 11.89 -12.32
N ARG A 202 -9.57 10.69 -12.90
CA ARG A 202 -9.21 9.45 -12.22
C ARG A 202 -7.71 9.26 -12.30
N VAL A 203 -7.11 8.75 -11.23
CA VAL A 203 -5.66 8.50 -11.16
C VAL A 203 -5.43 6.99 -11.22
N ARG A 204 -4.53 6.57 -12.11
CA ARG A 204 -4.01 5.20 -12.13
C ARG A 204 -2.55 5.23 -11.72
N ILE A 205 -2.18 4.45 -10.70
CA ILE A 205 -0.84 4.42 -10.11
C ILE A 205 -0.19 3.07 -10.41
N HIS A 206 1.09 3.11 -10.77
CA HIS A 206 1.95 1.95 -10.96
C HIS A 206 3.22 2.14 -10.14
N LEU A 207 3.57 1.13 -9.35
CA LEU A 207 4.76 1.16 -8.50
C LEU A 207 5.67 0.00 -8.85
N ALA A 208 6.99 0.24 -8.82
CA ALA A 208 7.99 -0.80 -9.00
C ALA A 208 9.28 -0.45 -8.25
N PRO A 209 9.95 -1.43 -7.61
CA PRO A 209 11.33 -1.23 -7.16
C PRO A 209 12.23 -1.02 -8.38
N ALA A 210 13.24 -0.16 -8.26
CA ALA A 210 14.11 0.22 -9.38
C ALA A 210 14.83 -0.99 -10.00
N GLY A 211 15.17 -2.00 -9.18
CA GLY A 211 15.77 -3.25 -9.66
C GLY A 211 14.87 -4.02 -10.63
N ALA A 212 13.55 -3.95 -10.47
CA ALA A 212 12.60 -4.57 -11.40
C ALA A 212 12.48 -3.81 -12.73
N LEU A 213 13.05 -2.60 -12.86
CA LEU A 213 12.98 -1.79 -14.08
C LEU A 213 14.10 -2.13 -15.09
N VAL A 214 15.02 -3.01 -14.72
CA VAL A 214 16.12 -3.45 -15.60
C VAL A 214 15.59 -4.31 -16.75
N ASP A 215 14.68 -5.24 -16.44
CA ASP A 215 14.16 -6.23 -17.38
C ASP A 215 12.71 -5.94 -17.78
N ASP A 216 12.25 -6.54 -18.89
CA ASP A 216 10.83 -6.52 -19.26
C ASP A 216 10.04 -7.52 -18.41
N ASN A 217 9.16 -7.00 -17.56
CA ASN A 217 8.30 -7.78 -16.69
C ASN A 217 7.01 -7.02 -16.37
N ALA A 218 6.10 -7.66 -15.63
CA ALA A 218 4.80 -7.07 -15.31
C ALA A 218 4.89 -5.74 -14.54
N LEU A 219 5.93 -5.54 -13.73
CA LEU A 219 6.15 -4.31 -12.96
C LEU A 219 6.77 -3.19 -13.80
N SER A 220 7.60 -3.52 -14.80
CA SER A 220 8.29 -2.53 -15.63
C SER A 220 7.48 -2.05 -16.84
N ARG A 221 6.57 -2.87 -17.38
CA ARG A 221 5.74 -2.53 -18.56
C ARG A 221 4.93 -1.22 -18.43
N PRO A 222 4.39 -0.85 -17.25
CA PRO A 222 3.70 0.43 -17.10
C PRO A 222 4.63 1.65 -17.11
N PHE A 223 5.93 1.47 -16.91
CA PHE A 223 6.92 2.56 -16.92
C PHE A 223 7.36 2.91 -18.34
N PRO A 224 7.77 4.16 -18.61
CA PRO A 224 8.40 4.52 -19.88
C PRO A 224 9.61 3.63 -20.19
N GLY A 225 9.74 3.18 -21.45
CA GLY A 225 10.84 2.29 -21.86
C GLY A 225 12.24 2.82 -21.57
N GLY A 226 12.40 4.15 -21.46
CA GLY A 226 13.66 4.79 -21.07
C GLY A 226 14.16 4.38 -19.67
N TYR A 227 13.31 3.91 -18.76
CA TYR A 227 13.77 3.45 -17.44
C TYR A 227 14.81 2.32 -17.53
N ARG A 228 14.70 1.44 -18.54
CA ARG A 228 15.67 0.34 -18.72
C ARG A 228 17.10 0.85 -18.91
N SER A 229 17.28 1.99 -19.58
CA SER A 229 18.62 2.57 -19.83
C SER A 229 19.23 3.24 -18.59
N VAL A 230 18.42 3.55 -17.57
CA VAL A 230 18.88 4.21 -16.34
C VAL A 230 18.72 3.38 -15.08
N ALA A 231 18.03 2.23 -15.12
CA ALA A 231 17.74 1.41 -13.95
C ALA A 231 18.99 1.04 -13.14
N ARG A 232 20.12 0.75 -13.82
CA ARG A 232 21.43 0.46 -13.17
C ARG A 232 22.07 1.65 -12.46
N ARG A 233 21.55 2.87 -12.67
CA ARG A 233 21.99 4.10 -12.01
C ARG A 233 21.11 4.46 -10.80
N LEU A 234 20.03 3.70 -10.58
CA LEU A 234 19.10 3.88 -9.47
C LEU A 234 19.43 2.87 -8.36
N VAL A 235 19.17 3.22 -7.11
CA VAL A 235 19.28 2.27 -6.00
C VAL A 235 18.19 1.19 -6.16
N PRO A 236 18.54 -0.10 -6.31
CA PRO A 236 17.60 -1.15 -6.75
C PRO A 236 16.37 -1.34 -5.86
N THR A 237 16.51 -1.07 -4.57
CA THR A 237 15.44 -1.26 -3.56
C THR A 237 14.46 -0.09 -3.50
N ARG A 238 14.73 1.04 -4.14
CA ARG A 238 13.84 2.22 -4.08
C ARG A 238 12.62 2.02 -4.96
N VAL A 239 11.45 2.34 -4.42
CA VAL A 239 10.17 2.21 -5.11
C VAL A 239 9.88 3.48 -5.89
N TRP A 240 9.75 3.34 -7.21
CA TRP A 240 9.38 4.38 -8.15
C TRP A 240 7.90 4.29 -8.48
N ALA A 241 7.32 5.43 -8.84
CA ALA A 241 5.95 5.53 -9.32
C ALA A 241 5.88 6.12 -10.74
N ALA A 242 5.03 5.49 -11.55
CA ALA A 242 4.48 6.05 -12.77
C ALA A 242 2.96 6.16 -12.59
N TRP A 243 2.36 7.22 -13.12
CA TRP A 243 0.92 7.42 -12.98
C TRP A 243 0.32 8.06 -14.21
N ARG A 244 -1.00 7.92 -14.33
CA ARG A 244 -1.78 8.53 -15.41
C ARG A 244 -3.06 9.17 -14.88
N TYR A 245 -3.32 10.39 -15.33
CA TYR A 245 -4.61 11.05 -15.14
C TYR A 245 -5.51 10.76 -16.34
N HIS A 246 -6.73 10.31 -16.06
CA HIS A 246 -7.76 10.05 -17.06
C HIS A 246 -8.99 10.90 -16.81
N SER A 247 -9.50 11.54 -17.85
CA SER A 247 -10.85 12.08 -17.82
C SER A 247 -11.87 10.94 -17.92
N PRO A 248 -13.05 11.06 -17.29
CA PRO A 248 -14.14 10.10 -17.48
C PRO A 248 -14.42 9.89 -18.98
N GLY A 249 -14.44 8.63 -19.43
CA GLY A 249 -14.69 8.27 -20.83
C GLY A 249 -13.51 8.41 -21.80
N ALA A 250 -12.36 8.93 -21.36
CA ALA A 250 -11.19 9.11 -22.22
C ALA A 250 -10.25 7.89 -22.21
N THR A 251 -9.84 7.45 -23.40
CA THR A 251 -8.83 6.39 -23.59
C THR A 251 -7.40 6.92 -23.51
N ALA A 252 -7.19 8.21 -23.78
CA ALA A 252 -5.94 8.93 -23.63
C ALA A 252 -5.88 9.71 -22.31
N GLY A 253 -4.68 9.88 -21.75
CA GLY A 253 -4.48 10.57 -20.47
C GLY A 253 -3.08 11.14 -20.32
N LEU A 254 -2.91 12.09 -19.41
CA LEU A 254 -1.61 12.66 -19.07
C LEU A 254 -0.81 11.64 -18.25
N SER A 255 0.32 11.20 -18.79
CA SER A 255 1.19 10.22 -18.13
C SER A 255 2.42 10.92 -17.55
N TYR A 256 2.77 10.52 -16.33
CA TYR A 256 3.89 11.03 -15.57
C TYR A 256 4.64 9.87 -14.90
N ASP A 257 5.88 10.14 -14.53
CA ASP A 257 6.79 9.19 -13.92
C ASP A 257 7.87 9.92 -13.13
N GLY A 258 8.45 9.26 -12.14
CA GLY A 258 9.64 9.77 -11.45
C GLY A 258 9.43 10.08 -9.98
N LEU A 259 8.27 9.77 -9.39
CA LEU A 259 8.08 9.88 -7.95
C LEU A 259 8.74 8.70 -7.24
N VAL A 260 9.48 8.96 -6.16
CA VAL A 260 10.24 7.95 -5.42
C VAL A 260 9.96 8.04 -3.94
N TRP A 261 9.73 6.90 -3.30
CA TRP A 261 9.60 6.82 -1.85
C TRP A 261 10.97 6.90 -1.17
N CYS A 262 11.14 7.93 -0.35
CA CYS A 262 12.38 8.27 0.37
C CYS A 262 12.24 8.02 1.88
N ASP A 263 11.67 6.87 2.25
CA ASP A 263 11.45 6.39 3.62
C ASP A 263 10.44 7.16 4.48
N ASP A 264 10.40 8.50 4.43
CA ASP A 264 9.43 9.34 5.15
C ASP A 264 8.54 10.18 4.22
N HIS A 265 8.98 10.46 2.99
CA HIS A 265 8.28 11.31 2.03
C HIS A 265 8.44 10.84 0.58
N TRP A 266 7.68 11.46 -0.33
CA TRP A 266 7.83 11.28 -1.77
C TRP A 266 8.65 12.44 -2.35
N ALA A 267 9.62 12.12 -3.20
CA ALA A 267 10.41 13.10 -3.94
C ALA A 267 10.23 12.88 -5.45
N PHE A 268 10.19 13.97 -6.22
CA PHE A 268 9.90 13.94 -7.66
C PHE A 268 11.15 14.19 -8.52
N PHE A 269 11.56 13.13 -9.21
CA PHE A 269 12.67 13.09 -10.16
C PHE A 269 12.13 12.82 -11.57
N PRO A 270 11.50 13.81 -12.24
CA PRO A 270 10.80 13.59 -13.49
C PRO A 270 11.71 13.04 -14.59
N LYS A 271 11.28 11.97 -15.28
CA LYS A 271 11.93 11.42 -16.48
C LYS A 271 13.44 11.23 -16.31
N PRO A 272 13.90 10.38 -15.37
CA PRO A 272 15.32 10.17 -15.10
C PRO A 272 16.11 9.72 -16.33
N TYR A 273 15.45 9.00 -17.24
CA TYR A 273 16.00 8.57 -18.51
C TYR A 273 16.23 9.69 -19.52
N ARG A 274 15.74 10.91 -19.30
CA ARG A 274 16.12 12.11 -20.07
C ARG A 274 17.20 12.88 -19.34
N VAL A 275 17.07 13.02 -18.02
CA VAL A 275 18.00 13.79 -17.20
C VAL A 275 19.38 13.14 -17.13
N LEU A 276 19.46 11.81 -17.05
CA LEU A 276 20.73 11.10 -16.83
C LEU A 276 21.43 10.61 -18.10
N THR A 277 20.73 10.57 -19.24
CA THR A 277 21.28 10.09 -20.52
C THR A 277 21.64 11.22 -21.48
N SER A 278 21.00 12.40 -21.38
CA SER A 278 21.34 13.56 -22.21
C SER A 278 22.73 14.06 -21.82
N GLY A 279 23.76 13.70 -22.56
CA GLY A 279 25.16 14.07 -22.35
C GLY A 279 25.80 14.35 -23.68
#